data_AF-A0A385BQU9-F1
#
_entry.id   AF-A0A385BQU9-F1
#
_cell.length_a   1.000
_cell.length_b   1.000
_cell.length_c   1.000
_cell.angle_alpha   90.00
_cell.angle_beta   90.00
_cell.angle_gamma   90.00
#
_symmetry.space_group_name_H-M   'P 1'
#
loop_
_entity.id
_entity.type
_entity.pdbx_description
1 polymer ?
#
loop_
_entity_poly.entity_id
_entity_poly.type
_entity_poly.pdbx_seq_one_letter_code
_entity_poly.pdbx_strand_id
1 'polypeptide(L)'
;MKAKIIIFLMLFFPTIFLAQQFPSPPMRQINNQMMQQQQVMQQQQQMMRMLQNNIQTDEQKLIREENKKNKIEEKIKSLNDVLLKLNDELSKTKNTNTQPNKELQKQEDNLNKKVDKTNKAIEKNTEKLQVSNKIIEDLKGNIDKTKIKLEEKKKEKELKKLEKEEKKKMKE
;
A
#
# COMPACT_ATOMS: atom_id res chain seq x y z
N MET A 1 -71.16 43.41 54.91
CA MET A 1 -70.13 42.56 55.57
C MET A 1 -70.02 41.30 54.73
N LYS A 2 -69.07 41.22 53.79
CA LYS A 2 -67.66 40.87 53.99
C LYS A 2 -67.49 39.47 54.57
N ALA A 3 -66.99 38.58 53.70
CA ALA A 3 -66.29 37.33 53.98
C ALA A 3 -67.06 36.24 54.73
N LYS A 4 -67.43 35.16 54.01
CA LYS A 4 -67.35 33.75 54.46
C LYS A 4 -67.96 32.75 53.44
N ILE A 5 -67.66 32.91 52.15
CA ILE A 5 -67.94 31.86 51.13
C ILE A 5 -66.70 31.70 50.23
N ILE A 6 -65.53 31.56 50.86
CA ILE A 6 -64.29 31.10 50.21
C ILE A 6 -63.67 30.02 51.12
N ILE A 7 -64.49 29.05 51.53
CA ILE A 7 -64.03 27.83 52.23
C ILE A 7 -64.74 26.62 51.59
N PHE A 8 -64.83 26.62 50.25
CA PHE A 8 -65.32 25.47 49.49
C PHE A 8 -64.49 25.16 48.24
N LEU A 9 -63.38 25.89 48.02
CA LEU A 9 -62.52 25.75 46.83
C LEU A 9 -61.06 25.39 47.19
N MET A 10 -60.83 24.83 48.38
CA MET A 10 -59.53 24.36 48.85
C MET A 10 -59.59 22.96 49.50
N LEU A 11 -60.60 22.16 49.15
CA LEU A 11 -60.74 20.77 49.62
C LEU A 11 -60.68 19.74 48.47
N PHE A 12 -60.14 20.13 47.32
CA PHE A 12 -59.99 19.24 46.15
C PHE A 12 -58.57 19.08 45.63
N PHE A 13 -57.54 19.54 46.34
CA PHE A 13 -56.16 19.12 46.03
C PHE A 13 -55.36 19.01 47.32
N PRO A 14 -55.05 17.78 47.73
CA PRO A 14 -53.73 17.28 47.38
C PRO A 14 -53.78 15.81 46.98
N THR A 15 -54.08 15.51 45.72
CA THR A 15 -53.51 14.31 45.10
C THR A 15 -52.05 14.62 44.76
N ILE A 16 -51.25 14.46 45.81
CA ILE A 16 -49.92 13.88 45.83
C ILE A 16 -49.39 13.54 44.43
N PHE A 17 -48.46 14.39 43.98
CA PHE A 17 -47.18 14.04 43.40
C PHE A 17 -46.86 12.53 43.26
N LEU A 18 -46.12 12.20 42.20
CA LEU A 18 -45.51 10.89 41.89
C LEU A 18 -46.36 10.02 40.96
N ALA A 19 -46.57 10.49 39.73
CA ALA A 19 -46.39 9.57 38.62
C ALA A 19 -44.94 9.08 38.69
N GLN A 20 -44.74 7.91 39.31
CA GLN A 20 -43.50 7.15 39.19
C GLN A 20 -43.30 6.86 37.70
N GLN A 21 -42.60 7.74 36.99
CA GLN A 21 -41.77 7.28 35.89
C GLN A 21 -40.79 6.32 36.53
N PHE A 22 -41.07 5.02 36.43
CA PHE A 22 -40.08 4.00 36.71
C PHE A 22 -38.81 4.43 35.98
N PRO A 23 -37.67 4.63 36.68
CA PRO A 23 -36.41 4.73 35.98
C PRO A 23 -36.27 3.40 35.26
N SER A 24 -36.41 3.41 33.94
CA SER A 24 -36.01 2.26 33.13
C SER A 24 -34.59 1.96 33.58
N PRO A 25 -34.26 0.71 33.96
CA PRO A 25 -32.88 0.40 34.32
C PRO A 25 -31.98 0.86 33.17
N PRO A 26 -30.75 1.34 33.44
CA PRO A 26 -29.87 1.92 32.43
C PRO A 26 -29.34 0.85 31.45
N MET A 27 -30.24 0.27 30.64
CA MET A 27 -29.95 -0.63 29.53
C MET A 27 -29.16 0.08 28.42
N ARG A 28 -29.02 1.41 28.49
CA ARG A 28 -28.22 2.20 27.54
C ARG A 28 -26.71 2.00 27.71
N GLN A 29 -26.21 1.65 28.91
CA GLN A 29 -24.77 1.50 29.14
C GLN A 29 -24.22 0.15 28.66
N ILE A 30 -24.94 -0.94 28.90
CA ILE A 30 -24.54 -2.29 28.44
C ILE A 30 -24.58 -2.37 26.91
N ASN A 31 -25.61 -1.77 26.29
CA ASN A 31 -25.73 -1.73 24.83
C ASN A 31 -24.62 -0.87 24.19
N ASN A 32 -24.25 0.26 24.80
CA ASN A 32 -23.14 1.09 24.32
C ASN A 32 -21.79 0.38 24.40
N GLN A 33 -21.50 -0.37 25.48
CA GLN A 33 -20.24 -1.10 25.61
C GLN A 33 -20.13 -2.26 24.61
N MET A 34 -21.21 -3.01 24.39
CA MET A 34 -21.23 -4.10 23.40
C MET A 34 -21.10 -3.56 21.97
N MET A 35 -21.84 -2.49 21.63
CA MET A 35 -21.76 -1.82 20.32
C MET A 35 -20.38 -1.23 20.07
N GLN A 36 -19.78 -0.55 21.05
CA GLN A 36 -18.43 0.01 20.94
C GLN A 36 -17.38 -1.10 20.76
N GLN A 37 -17.52 -2.22 21.46
CA GLN A 37 -16.63 -3.37 21.29
C GLN A 37 -16.77 -4.01 19.91
N GLN A 38 -17.99 -4.12 19.38
CA GLN A 38 -18.24 -4.63 18.03
C GLN A 38 -17.66 -3.71 16.97
N GLN A 39 -17.79 -2.39 17.14
CA GLN A 39 -17.22 -1.38 16.24
C GLN A 39 -15.69 -1.44 16.20
N VAL A 40 -15.03 -1.55 17.36
CA VAL A 40 -13.56 -1.70 17.44
C VAL A 40 -13.09 -2.99 16.77
N MET A 41 -13.82 -4.10 16.95
CA MET A 41 -13.48 -5.37 16.31
C MET A 41 -13.62 -5.27 14.77
N GLN A 42 -14.68 -4.64 14.27
CA GLN A 42 -14.88 -4.43 12.84
C GLN A 42 -13.77 -3.56 12.24
N GLN A 43 -13.41 -2.44 12.89
CA GLN A 43 -12.31 -1.59 12.44
C GLN A 43 -10.98 -2.35 12.41
N GLN A 44 -10.69 -3.17 13.42
CA GLN A 44 -9.47 -3.97 13.46
C GLN A 44 -9.43 -5.01 12.32
N GLN A 45 -10.56 -5.65 12.01
CA GLN A 45 -10.66 -6.57 10.88
C GLN A 45 -10.48 -5.86 9.53
N GLN A 46 -11.09 -4.68 9.36
CA GLN A 46 -10.92 -3.87 8.15
C GLN A 46 -9.45 -3.44 7.99
N MET A 47 -8.80 -2.99 9.06
CA MET A 47 -7.39 -2.64 9.04
C MET A 47 -6.51 -3.83 8.62
N MET A 48 -6.72 -5.02 9.20
CA MET A 48 -5.95 -6.21 8.82
C MET A 48 -6.18 -6.60 7.35
N ARG A 49 -7.42 -6.53 6.85
CA ARG A 49 -7.72 -6.76 5.42
C ARG A 49 -7.01 -5.74 4.54
N MET A 50 -6.98 -4.48 4.96
CA MET A 50 -6.28 -3.43 4.22
C MET A 50 -4.78 -3.70 4.14
N LEU A 51 -4.14 -4.11 5.26
CA LEU A 51 -2.73 -4.49 5.28
C LEU A 51 -2.44 -5.71 4.38
N GLN A 52 -3.30 -6.73 4.39
CA GLN A 52 -3.21 -7.89 3.49
C GLN A 52 -3.33 -7.48 2.02
N ASN A 53 -4.31 -6.64 1.70
CA ASN A 53 -4.51 -6.14 0.35
C ASN A 53 -3.33 -5.29 -0.12
N ASN A 54 -2.74 -4.48 0.75
CA ASN A 54 -1.56 -3.69 0.44
C ASN A 54 -0.36 -4.60 0.12
N ILE A 55 -0.13 -5.64 0.93
CA ILE A 55 0.91 -6.65 0.66
C ILE A 55 0.69 -7.28 -0.72
N GLN A 56 -0.52 -7.78 -1.00
CA GLN A 56 -0.83 -8.41 -2.29
C GLN A 56 -0.65 -7.45 -3.47
N THR A 57 -1.09 -6.20 -3.31
CA THR A 57 -0.97 -5.17 -4.34
C THR A 57 0.49 -4.84 -4.63
N ASP A 58 1.31 -4.69 -3.59
CA ASP A 58 2.73 -4.39 -3.75
C ASP A 58 3.51 -5.62 -4.27
N GLU A 59 3.14 -6.84 -3.91
CA GLU A 59 3.67 -8.08 -4.50
C GLU A 59 3.33 -8.17 -6.01
N GLN A 60 2.11 -7.80 -6.41
CA GLN A 60 1.76 -7.73 -7.84
C GLN A 60 2.55 -6.65 -8.59
N LYS A 61 2.75 -5.47 -7.99
CA LYS A 61 3.59 -4.43 -8.58
C LYS A 61 5.05 -4.89 -8.69
N LEU A 62 5.55 -5.60 -7.69
CA LEU A 62 6.90 -6.13 -7.66
C LEU A 62 7.12 -7.08 -8.83
N ILE A 63 6.21 -8.04 -9.03
CA ILE A 63 6.26 -8.97 -10.17
C ILE A 63 6.24 -8.21 -11.51
N ARG A 64 5.42 -7.15 -11.64
CA ARG A 64 5.37 -6.35 -12.87
C ARG A 64 6.70 -5.63 -13.13
N GLU A 65 7.30 -5.04 -12.10
CA GLU A 65 8.59 -4.36 -12.24
C GLU A 65 9.74 -5.34 -12.47
N GLU A 66 9.76 -6.52 -11.84
CA GLU A 66 10.75 -7.57 -12.13
C GLU A 66 10.65 -8.05 -13.60
N ASN A 67 9.44 -8.23 -14.12
CA ASN A 67 9.25 -8.53 -15.54
C ASN A 67 9.73 -7.41 -16.47
N LYS A 68 9.54 -6.16 -16.07
CA LYS A 68 10.00 -4.98 -16.82
C LYS A 68 11.53 -4.88 -16.80
N LYS A 69 12.15 -5.13 -15.65
CA LYS A 69 13.60 -5.25 -15.48
C LYS A 69 14.18 -6.28 -16.46
N ASN A 70 13.64 -7.50 -16.46
CA ASN A 70 14.10 -8.57 -17.35
C ASN A 70 14.02 -8.16 -18.83
N LYS A 71 12.91 -7.54 -19.25
CA LYS A 71 12.76 -7.02 -20.62
C LYS A 71 13.76 -5.92 -20.97
N ILE A 72 14.18 -5.10 -20.00
CA ILE A 72 15.20 -4.07 -20.22
C ILE A 72 16.58 -4.73 -20.34
N GLU A 73 16.90 -5.71 -19.50
CA GLU A 73 18.15 -6.47 -19.58
C GLU A 73 18.30 -7.19 -20.92
N GLU A 74 17.23 -7.83 -21.41
CA GLU A 74 17.20 -8.44 -22.76
C GLU A 74 17.46 -7.42 -23.88
N LYS A 75 16.90 -6.21 -23.75
CA LYS A 75 17.15 -5.12 -24.71
C LYS A 75 18.58 -4.64 -24.67
N ILE A 76 19.16 -4.49 -23.48
CA ILE A 76 20.57 -4.12 -23.34
C ILE A 76 21.46 -5.19 -23.97
N LYS A 77 21.18 -6.47 -23.71
CA LYS A 77 21.91 -7.59 -24.29
C LYS A 77 21.85 -7.57 -25.82
N SER A 78 20.67 -7.44 -26.41
CA SER A 78 20.52 -7.38 -27.87
C SER A 78 21.20 -6.16 -28.49
N LEU A 79 21.18 -5.00 -27.82
CA LEU A 79 21.93 -3.82 -28.26
C LEU A 79 23.44 -4.03 -28.19
N ASN A 80 23.94 -4.72 -27.17
CA ASN A 80 25.36 -5.09 -27.07
C ASN A 80 25.77 -6.04 -28.21
N ASP A 81 24.93 -7.01 -28.58
CA ASP A 81 25.18 -7.88 -29.72
C ASP A 81 25.24 -7.09 -31.04
N VAL A 82 24.37 -6.09 -31.21
CA VAL A 82 24.42 -5.16 -32.36
C VAL A 82 25.70 -4.33 -32.34
N LEU A 83 26.10 -3.81 -31.18
CA LEU A 83 27.31 -3.03 -31.02
C LEU A 83 28.56 -3.83 -31.39
N LEU A 84 28.64 -5.09 -30.97
CA LEU A 84 29.72 -6.01 -31.35
C LEU A 84 29.80 -6.17 -32.87
N LYS A 85 28.67 -6.45 -33.54
CA LYS A 85 28.63 -6.56 -35.01
C LYS A 85 29.08 -5.29 -35.72
N LEU A 86 28.64 -4.12 -35.22
CA LEU A 86 29.05 -2.83 -35.78
C LEU A 86 30.55 -2.59 -35.61
N ASN A 87 31.12 -2.94 -34.47
CA ASN A 87 32.56 -2.82 -34.21
C ASN A 87 33.38 -3.78 -35.07
N ASP A 88 32.89 -5.00 -35.32
CA ASP A 88 33.50 -5.96 -36.23
C ASP A 88 33.49 -5.44 -37.68
N GLU A 89 32.36 -4.89 -38.14
CA GLU A 89 32.25 -4.25 -39.45
C GLU A 89 33.23 -3.07 -39.57
N LEU A 90 33.33 -2.24 -38.54
CA LEU A 90 34.24 -1.08 -38.51
C LEU A 90 35.70 -1.52 -38.59
N SER A 91 36.07 -2.57 -37.85
CA SER A 91 37.42 -3.16 -37.86
C SER A 91 37.78 -3.75 -39.23
N LYS A 92 36.83 -4.46 -39.87
CA LYS A 92 37.00 -4.96 -41.24
C LYS A 92 37.21 -3.83 -42.23
N THR A 93 36.42 -2.76 -42.12
CA THR A 93 36.51 -1.59 -43.01
C THR A 93 37.86 -0.87 -42.87
N LYS A 94 38.45 -0.86 -41.66
CA LYS A 94 39.80 -0.32 -41.41
C LYS A 94 40.92 -1.21 -41.95
N ASN A 95 40.75 -2.53 -41.91
CA ASN A 95 41.78 -3.50 -42.32
C ASN A 95 41.90 -3.66 -43.84
N THR A 96 40.92 -3.24 -44.64
CA THR A 96 41.00 -3.22 -46.11
C THR A 96 41.82 -2.06 -46.69
N ASN A 97 42.39 -1.20 -45.84
CA ASN A 97 43.11 0.00 -46.26
C ASN A 97 44.51 -0.31 -46.82
N THR A 98 44.66 -0.17 -48.13
CA THR A 98 45.95 0.15 -48.78
C THR A 98 45.93 1.50 -49.52
N GLN A 99 44.77 2.13 -49.77
CA GLN A 99 44.65 3.49 -50.31
C GLN A 99 43.37 4.23 -49.85
N PRO A 100 43.42 5.57 -49.68
CA PRO A 100 42.26 6.36 -49.26
C PRO A 100 41.19 6.43 -50.37
N ASN A 101 40.02 5.84 -50.11
CA ASN A 101 38.82 5.94 -50.95
C ASN A 101 37.71 6.73 -50.23
N LYS A 102 37.17 7.77 -50.88
CA LYS A 102 36.10 8.63 -50.36
C LYS A 102 34.81 7.88 -50.00
N GLU A 103 34.54 6.75 -50.67
CA GLU A 103 33.40 5.89 -50.33
C GLU A 103 33.61 5.11 -49.02
N LEU A 104 34.83 4.62 -48.79
CA LEU A 104 35.18 3.93 -47.54
C LEU A 104 35.08 4.87 -46.34
N GLN A 105 35.53 6.11 -46.49
CA GLN A 105 35.44 7.10 -45.41
C GLN A 105 33.98 7.43 -45.06
N LYS A 106 33.10 7.55 -46.08
CA LYS A 106 31.65 7.68 -45.84
C LYS A 106 31.06 6.46 -45.13
N GLN A 107 31.51 5.25 -45.48
CA GLN A 107 31.06 4.02 -44.83
C GLN A 107 31.49 3.98 -43.35
N GLU A 108 32.74 4.33 -43.05
CA GLU A 108 33.25 4.42 -41.68
C GLU A 108 32.48 5.46 -40.86
N ASP A 109 32.24 6.66 -41.40
CA ASP A 109 31.44 7.70 -40.74
C ASP A 109 30.02 7.23 -40.42
N ASN A 110 29.41 6.48 -41.35
CA ASN A 110 28.07 5.91 -41.14
C ASN A 110 28.07 4.82 -40.07
N LEU A 111 29.10 3.97 -40.02
CA LEU A 111 29.25 2.95 -38.98
C LEU A 111 29.48 3.59 -37.60
N ASN A 112 30.37 4.59 -37.51
CA ASN A 112 30.58 5.36 -36.28
C ASN A 112 29.28 5.99 -35.77
N LYS A 113 28.49 6.61 -36.65
CA LYS A 113 27.17 7.16 -36.27
C LYS A 113 26.19 6.10 -35.75
N LYS A 114 26.24 4.87 -36.29
CA LYS A 114 25.42 3.76 -35.80
C LYS A 114 25.90 3.27 -34.43
N VAL A 115 27.22 3.16 -34.23
CA VAL A 115 27.84 2.82 -32.94
C VAL A 115 27.41 3.82 -31.88
N ASP A 116 27.53 5.11 -32.15
CA ASP A 116 27.13 6.17 -31.20
C ASP A 116 25.65 6.11 -30.84
N LYS A 117 24.77 5.86 -31.82
CA LYS A 117 23.33 5.70 -31.58
C LYS A 117 23.03 4.48 -30.71
N THR A 118 23.70 3.36 -30.96
CA THR A 118 23.55 2.13 -30.17
C THR A 118 24.04 2.33 -28.75
N ASN A 119 25.20 2.97 -28.55
CA ASN A 119 25.72 3.32 -27.23
C ASN A 119 24.75 4.20 -26.43
N LYS A 120 24.21 5.27 -27.04
CA LYS A 120 23.18 6.11 -26.40
C LYS A 120 21.92 5.34 -26.05
N ALA A 121 21.53 4.37 -26.88
CA ALA A 121 20.38 3.52 -26.59
C ALA A 121 20.66 2.56 -25.42
N ILE A 122 21.87 2.02 -25.30
CA ILE A 122 22.31 1.21 -24.17
C ILE A 122 22.26 2.04 -22.89
N GLU A 123 22.91 3.21 -22.88
CA GLU A 123 22.94 4.13 -21.73
C GLU A 123 21.53 4.44 -21.21
N LYS A 124 20.62 4.84 -22.10
CA LYS A 124 19.22 5.11 -21.75
C LYS A 124 18.48 3.90 -21.17
N ASN A 125 18.78 2.69 -21.63
CA ASN A 125 18.17 1.48 -21.06
C ASN A 125 18.81 1.13 -19.71
N THR A 126 20.11 1.37 -19.53
CA THR A 126 20.80 1.22 -18.25
C THR A 126 20.25 2.17 -17.18
N GLU A 127 19.97 3.43 -17.53
CA GLU A 127 19.30 4.37 -16.63
C GLU A 127 17.91 3.86 -16.20
N LYS A 128 17.12 3.37 -17.17
CA LYS A 128 15.80 2.77 -16.87
C LYS A 128 15.92 1.54 -15.98
N LEU A 129 16.97 0.74 -16.15
CA LEU A 129 17.25 -0.44 -15.34
C LEU A 129 17.54 -0.03 -13.88
N GLN A 130 18.35 1.00 -13.67
CA GLN A 130 18.63 1.55 -12.33
C GLN A 130 17.35 2.03 -11.65
N VAL A 131 16.49 2.77 -12.37
CA VAL A 131 15.18 3.20 -11.84
C VAL A 131 14.31 2.01 -11.45
N SER A 132 14.23 0.98 -12.31
CA SER A 132 13.43 -0.21 -12.03
C SER A 132 13.95 -0.98 -10.82
N ASN A 133 15.28 -1.12 -10.67
CA ASN A 133 15.89 -1.75 -9.50
C ASN A 133 15.55 -1.00 -8.21
N LYS A 134 15.60 0.34 -8.22
CA LYS A 134 15.20 1.14 -7.06
C LYS A 134 13.74 0.91 -6.67
N ILE A 135 12.83 0.88 -7.65
CA ILE A 135 11.41 0.61 -7.41
C ILE A 135 11.22 -0.79 -6.81
N ILE A 136 11.95 -1.79 -7.30
CA ILE A 136 11.93 -3.16 -6.77
C ILE A 136 12.35 -3.19 -5.30
N GLU A 137 13.44 -2.50 -4.94
CA GLU A 137 13.92 -2.40 -3.56
C GLU A 137 12.89 -1.71 -2.65
N ASP A 138 12.32 -0.58 -3.11
CA ASP A 138 11.29 0.15 -2.38
C ASP A 138 10.04 -0.72 -2.14
N LEU A 139 9.60 -1.47 -3.15
CA LEU A 139 8.45 -2.39 -3.04
C LEU A 139 8.73 -3.53 -2.05
N LYS A 140 9.91 -4.15 -2.09
CA LYS A 140 10.31 -5.18 -1.12
C LYS A 140 10.29 -4.62 0.30
N GLY A 141 10.87 -3.43 0.50
CA GLY A 141 10.85 -2.77 1.80
C GLY A 141 9.44 -2.43 2.30
N ASN A 142 8.54 -2.02 1.42
CA ASN A 142 7.15 -1.74 1.77
C ASN A 142 6.36 -3.00 2.13
N ILE A 143 6.57 -4.09 1.40
CA ILE A 143 5.98 -5.41 1.70
C ILE A 143 6.43 -5.86 3.10
N ASP A 144 7.72 -5.80 3.40
CA ASP A 144 8.27 -6.25 4.69
C ASP A 144 7.73 -5.40 5.85
N LYS A 145 7.73 -4.07 5.71
CA LYS A 145 7.14 -3.16 6.71
C LYS A 145 5.66 -3.46 6.95
N THR A 146 4.92 -3.76 5.88
CA THR A 146 3.48 -4.05 5.99
C THR A 146 3.23 -5.42 6.61
N LYS A 147 4.06 -6.43 6.31
CA LYS A 147 4.04 -7.74 6.96
C LYS A 147 4.31 -7.63 8.46
N ILE A 148 5.31 -6.85 8.87
CA ILE A 148 5.60 -6.59 10.29
C ILE A 148 4.38 -5.97 10.99
N LYS A 149 3.80 -4.91 10.42
CA LYS A 149 2.59 -4.26 10.96
C LYS A 149 1.40 -5.22 11.06
N LEU A 150 1.24 -6.11 10.08
CA LEU A 150 0.18 -7.11 10.10
C LEU A 150 0.38 -8.11 11.24
N GLU A 151 1.61 -8.59 11.44
CA GLU A 151 1.95 -9.50 12.55
C GLU A 151 1.78 -8.84 13.93
N GLU A 152 2.19 -7.59 14.09
CA GLU A 152 1.93 -6.81 15.30
C GLU A 152 0.43 -6.72 15.61
N LYS A 153 -0.40 -6.44 14.59
CA LYS A 153 -1.86 -6.35 14.75
C LYS A 153 -2.51 -7.70 15.07
N LYS A 154 -1.98 -8.81 14.54
CA LYS A 154 -2.42 -10.16 14.91
C LYS A 154 -2.11 -10.47 16.37
N LYS A 155 -0.88 -10.20 16.82
CA LYS A 155 -0.48 -10.39 18.23
C LYS A 155 -1.32 -9.55 19.17
N GLU A 156 -1.57 -8.28 18.84
CA GLU A 156 -2.44 -7.39 19.61
C GLU A 156 -3.87 -7.96 19.72
N LYS A 157 -4.39 -8.56 18.65
CA LYS A 157 -5.71 -9.20 18.63
C LYS A 157 -5.75 -10.46 19.49
N GLU A 158 -4.70 -11.28 19.47
CA GLU A 158 -4.60 -12.50 20.29
C GLU A 158 -4.49 -12.16 21.78
N LEU A 159 -3.64 -11.21 22.15
CA LEU A 159 -3.51 -10.76 23.54
C LEU A 159 -4.85 -10.26 24.10
N LYS A 160 -5.56 -9.43 23.33
CA LYS A 160 -6.90 -8.93 23.68
C LYS A 160 -7.96 -10.03 23.80
N LYS A 161 -7.80 -11.17 23.12
CA LYS A 161 -8.70 -12.32 23.28
C LYS A 161 -8.40 -13.05 24.59
N LEU A 162 -7.13 -13.31 24.88
CA LEU A 162 -6.70 -13.97 26.12
C LEU A 162 -7.13 -13.17 27.35
N GLU A 163 -6.90 -11.85 27.38
CA GLU A 163 -7.35 -10.99 28.48
C GLU A 163 -8.87 -11.03 28.69
N LYS A 164 -9.65 -11.17 27.62
CA LYS A 164 -11.11 -11.30 27.72
C LYS A 164 -11.53 -12.65 28.28
N GLU A 165 -10.84 -13.72 27.92
CA GLU A 165 -11.11 -15.06 28.44
C GLU A 165 -10.75 -15.15 29.93
N GLU A 166 -9.62 -14.59 30.35
CA GLU A 166 -9.24 -14.51 31.77
C GLU A 166 -10.24 -13.69 32.59
N LYS A 167 -10.68 -12.53 32.08
CA LYS A 167 -11.72 -11.71 32.73
C LYS A 167 -13.07 -12.39 32.82
N LYS A 168 -13.39 -13.32 31.92
CA LYS A 168 -14.60 -14.14 32.01
C LYS A 168 -14.45 -15.21 33.09
N LYS A 169 -13.32 -15.92 33.12
CA LYS A 169 -13.02 -16.96 34.12
C LYS A 169 -12.94 -16.43 35.55
N MET A 170 -12.54 -15.18 35.77
CA MET A 170 -12.53 -14.55 37.11
C MET A 170 -13.91 -14.05 37.58
N LYS A 171 -14.92 -14.05 36.71
CA LYS A 171 -16.28 -13.58 37.01
C LYS A 171 -17.30 -14.73 37.17
N GLU A 172 -16.92 -15.94 36.81
CA GLU A 172 -17.63 -17.20 37.07
C GLU A 172 -17.13 -17.82 38.38
#